data_AF-A0AAJ6CFZ1-F1
#
_entry.id   AF-A0AAJ6CFZ1-F1
#
_cell.length_a   1.000
_cell.length_b   1.000
_cell.length_c   1.000
_cell.angle_alpha   90.00
_cell.angle_beta   90.00
_cell.angle_gamma   90.00
#
_symmetry.space_group_name_H-M   'P 1'
#
loop_
_entity.id
_entity.type
_entity.pdbx_description
1 polymer ?
#
loop_
_entity_poly.entity_id
_entity_poly.type
_entity_poly.pdbx_seq_one_letter_code
_entity_poly.pdbx_strand_id
1 'polypeptide(L)'
;MSSAALQEVRKSLLKLAQSWPKDPLRPNLDFGEAIRTATESELANVARGKVNAAELRQSLGSLERLRGNECLREYPTPHNILHPASSPQYYTQLVDAMDRVASGQTITPSWSDRMRRFFNTR
;
A
#
# COMPACT_ATOMS: atom_id res chain seq x y z
N MET A 1 -4.30 -23.11 19.04
CA MET A 1 -5.57 -22.74 18.36
C MET A 1 -6.23 -23.99 17.80
N SER A 2 -7.57 -24.07 17.77
CA SER A 2 -8.27 -25.19 17.13
C SER A 2 -8.12 -25.11 15.60
N SER A 3 -8.22 -26.25 14.91
CA SER A 3 -8.19 -26.31 13.43
C SER A 3 -9.23 -25.37 12.80
N ALA A 4 -10.42 -25.27 13.39
CA ALA A 4 -11.47 -24.36 12.95
C ALA A 4 -11.06 -22.88 13.01
N ALA A 5 -10.39 -22.45 14.09
CA ALA A 5 -9.94 -21.07 14.24
C ALA A 5 -8.85 -20.69 13.22
N LEU A 6 -8.00 -21.65 12.84
CA LEU A 6 -6.97 -21.44 11.81
C LEU A 6 -7.60 -21.27 10.42
N GLN A 7 -8.62 -22.06 10.11
CA GLN A 7 -9.37 -21.94 8.86
C GLN A 7 -10.11 -20.60 8.76
N GLU A 8 -10.63 -20.08 9.87
CA GLU A 8 -11.27 -18.77 9.88
C GLU A 8 -10.27 -17.64 9.58
N VAL A 9 -9.09 -17.66 10.23
CA VAL A 9 -8.03 -16.68 9.95
C VAL A 9 -7.57 -16.75 8.50
N ARG A 10 -7.44 -17.96 7.94
CA ARG A 10 -7.14 -18.16 6.52
C ARG A 10 -8.18 -17.50 5.62
N LYS A 11 -9.47 -17.75 5.85
CA LYS A 11 -10.56 -17.16 5.04
C LYS A 11 -10.53 -15.64 5.09
N SER A 12 -10.32 -15.06 6.27
CA SER A 12 -10.23 -13.61 6.44
C SER A 12 -9.04 -13.01 5.69
N LEU A 13 -7.87 -13.65 5.76
CA LEU A 13 -6.67 -13.22 5.03
C LEU A 13 -6.86 -13.33 3.50
N LEU A 14 -7.48 -14.39 3.01
CA LEU A 14 -7.76 -14.55 1.58
C LEU A 14 -8.78 -13.52 1.07
N LYS A 15 -9.83 -13.26 1.86
CA LYS A 15 -10.81 -12.20 1.54
C LYS A 15 -10.13 -10.83 1.50
N LEU A 16 -9.24 -10.58 2.44
CA LEU A 16 -8.47 -9.35 2.53
C LEU A 16 -7.53 -9.20 1.33
N ALA A 17 -6.82 -10.26 0.94
CA ALA A 17 -5.98 -10.30 -0.26
C ALA A 17 -6.76 -9.95 -1.54
N GLN A 18 -7.99 -10.47 -1.69
CA GLN A 18 -8.85 -10.15 -2.84
C GLN A 18 -9.32 -8.70 -2.87
N SER A 19 -9.48 -8.08 -1.70
CA SER A 19 -9.90 -6.67 -1.59
C SER A 19 -8.77 -5.66 -1.88
N TRP A 20 -7.53 -6.12 -2.02
CA TRP A 20 -6.39 -5.24 -2.25
C TRP A 20 -6.40 -4.70 -3.69
N PRO A 21 -6.23 -3.38 -3.90
CA PRO A 21 -6.25 -2.79 -5.24
C PRO A 21 -5.06 -3.24 -6.07
N LYS A 22 -5.25 -3.32 -7.40
CA LYS A 22 -4.16 -3.50 -8.36
C LYS A 22 -3.35 -2.21 -8.46
N ASP A 23 -2.03 -2.34 -8.59
CA ASP A 23 -1.13 -1.20 -8.72
C ASP A 23 -0.80 -0.94 -10.21
N PRO A 24 -1.39 0.11 -10.83
CA PRO A 24 -1.14 0.41 -12.24
C PRO A 24 0.27 0.94 -12.49
N LEU A 25 0.94 1.50 -11.48
CA LEU A 25 2.31 2.02 -11.59
C LEU A 25 3.35 0.91 -11.53
N ARG A 26 3.01 -0.21 -10.89
CA ARG A 26 3.88 -1.38 -10.74
C ARG A 26 3.15 -2.63 -11.24
N PRO A 27 2.98 -2.79 -12.57
CA PRO A 27 2.19 -3.88 -13.14
C PRO A 27 2.72 -5.28 -12.80
N ASN A 28 4.02 -5.40 -12.51
CA ASN A 28 4.65 -6.66 -12.12
C ASN A 28 4.49 -7.00 -10.62
N LEU A 29 3.84 -6.12 -9.83
CA LEU A 29 3.74 -6.25 -8.39
C LEU A 29 2.28 -6.30 -7.93
N ASP A 30 1.83 -7.51 -7.57
CA ASP A 30 0.47 -7.77 -7.11
C ASP A 30 0.46 -8.05 -5.60
N PHE A 31 0.10 -7.03 -4.82
CA PHE A 31 0.05 -7.15 -3.35
C PHE A 31 -0.98 -8.19 -2.89
N GLY A 32 -2.12 -8.32 -3.57
CA GLY A 32 -3.11 -9.33 -3.22
C GLY A 32 -2.52 -10.74 -3.34
N GLU A 33 -1.79 -10.99 -4.42
CA GLU A 33 -1.12 -12.27 -4.64
C GLU A 33 0.03 -12.52 -3.66
N ALA A 34 0.79 -11.48 -3.31
CA ALA A 34 1.82 -11.54 -2.29
C ALA A 34 1.23 -11.91 -0.92
N ILE A 35 0.11 -11.29 -0.52
CA ILE A 35 -0.59 -11.59 0.73
C ILE A 35 -1.12 -13.03 0.72
N ARG A 36 -1.69 -13.49 -0.41
CA ARG A 36 -2.16 -14.86 -0.57
C ARG A 36 -1.02 -15.87 -0.38
N THR A 37 0.10 -15.65 -1.06
CA THR A 37 1.27 -16.53 -1.00
C THR A 37 1.90 -16.53 0.40
N ALA A 38 2.03 -15.36 1.03
CA ALA A 38 2.50 -15.24 2.40
C ALA A 38 1.57 -15.97 3.38
N THR A 39 0.25 -15.83 3.23
CA THR A 39 -0.75 -16.51 4.07
C THR A 39 -0.57 -18.03 4.05
N GLU A 40 -0.44 -18.63 2.87
CA GLU A 40 -0.26 -20.08 2.75
C GLU A 40 1.09 -20.55 3.34
N SER A 41 2.15 -19.75 3.17
CA SER A 41 3.47 -20.02 3.77
C SER A 41 3.42 -19.96 5.30
N GLU A 42 2.79 -18.93 5.87
CA GLU A 42 2.65 -18.75 7.31
C GLU A 42 1.79 -19.86 7.93
N LEU A 43 0.70 -20.26 7.28
CA LEU A 43 -0.12 -21.39 7.73
C LEU A 43 0.68 -22.70 7.76
N ALA A 44 1.51 -22.95 6.75
CA ALA A 44 2.41 -24.10 6.75
C ALA A 44 3.47 -24.01 7.87
N ASN A 45 3.96 -22.81 8.19
CA ASN A 45 4.89 -22.60 9.29
C ASN A 45 4.25 -22.78 10.66
N VAL A 46 2.99 -22.39 10.84
CA VAL A 46 2.20 -22.69 12.04
C VAL A 46 2.00 -24.19 12.19
N ALA A 47 1.69 -24.92 11.10
CA ALA A 47 1.55 -26.37 11.13
C ALA A 47 2.86 -27.09 11.49
N ARG A 48 4.01 -26.51 11.12
CA ARG A 48 5.37 -26.98 11.48
C ARG A 48 5.83 -26.50 12.86
N GLY A 49 5.03 -25.72 13.59
CA GLY A 49 5.39 -25.16 14.90
C GLY A 49 6.47 -24.08 14.87
N LYS A 50 6.78 -23.51 13.70
CA LYS A 50 7.79 -22.44 13.53
C LYS A 50 7.26 -21.05 13.87
N VAL A 51 5.95 -20.86 13.71
CA VAL A 51 5.24 -19.59 13.92
C VAL A 51 4.10 -19.83 14.88
N ASN A 52 3.88 -18.91 15.82
CA ASN A 52 2.77 -19.02 16.74
C ASN A 52 1.46 -18.62 16.05
N ALA A 53 0.39 -19.36 16.29
CA ALA A 53 -0.92 -19.01 15.78
C ALA A 53 -1.41 -17.62 16.27
N ALA A 54 -0.91 -17.16 17.43
CA ALA A 54 -1.13 -15.79 17.90
C ALA A 54 -0.50 -14.72 16.99
N GLU A 55 0.70 -14.97 16.45
CA GLU A 55 1.39 -14.07 15.52
C GLU A 55 0.63 -13.94 14.21
N LEU A 56 0.11 -15.06 13.69
CA LEU A 56 -0.74 -15.05 12.49
C LEU A 56 -2.04 -14.26 12.70
N ARG A 57 -2.61 -14.30 13.90
CA ARG A 57 -3.79 -13.49 14.23
C ARG A 57 -3.45 -12.00 14.35
N GLN A 58 -2.27 -11.68 14.88
CA GLN A 58 -1.76 -10.32 14.93
C GLN A 58 -1.46 -9.74 13.54
N SER A 59 -0.93 -10.56 12.62
CA SER A 59 -0.69 -10.12 11.24
C SER A 59 -1.99 -9.81 10.51
N LEU A 60 -3.04 -10.63 10.69
CA LEU A 60 -4.40 -10.33 10.20
C LEU A 60 -4.88 -8.97 10.72
N GLY A 61 -4.80 -8.73 12.03
CA GLY A 61 -5.23 -7.46 12.63
C GLY A 61 -4.44 -6.27 12.07
N SER A 62 -3.12 -6.40 11.89
CA SER A 62 -2.30 -5.34 11.29
C SER A 62 -2.67 -5.06 9.84
N LEU A 63 -2.94 -6.09 9.04
CA LEU A 63 -3.38 -5.93 7.65
C LEU A 63 -4.76 -5.28 7.55
N GLU A 64 -5.69 -5.61 8.45
CA GLU A 64 -7.01 -4.96 8.51
C GLU A 64 -6.89 -3.47 8.81
N ARG A 65 -6.02 -3.09 9.75
CA ARG A 65 -5.72 -1.69 10.09
C ARG A 65 -5.09 -0.92 8.94
N LEU A 66 -4.13 -1.54 8.24
CA LEU A 66 -3.50 -0.96 7.05
C LEU A 66 -4.53 -0.69 5.95
N ARG A 67 -5.38 -1.68 5.65
CA ARG A 67 -6.47 -1.52 4.68
C ARG A 67 -7.46 -0.43 5.09
N GLY A 68 -7.74 -0.32 6.39
CA GLY A 68 -8.62 0.70 6.96
C GLY A 68 -8.04 2.12 6.99
N ASN A 69 -6.78 2.30 6.56
CA ASN A 69 -6.04 3.55 6.68
C ASN A 69 -6.03 4.10 8.13
N GLU A 70 -6.06 3.23 9.12
CA GLU A 70 -6.20 3.63 10.52
C GLU A 70 -5.04 4.51 10.99
N CYS A 71 -3.81 4.18 10.58
CA CYS A 71 -2.63 4.99 10.92
C CYS A 71 -2.74 6.43 10.39
N LEU A 72 -3.31 6.61 9.19
CA LEU A 72 -3.50 7.95 8.61
C LEU A 72 -4.60 8.72 9.36
N ARG A 73 -5.60 8.02 9.89
CA ARG A 73 -6.67 8.63 10.69
C ARG A 73 -6.17 9.06 12.08
N GLU A 74 -5.35 8.22 12.70
CA GLU A 74 -4.79 8.48 14.04
C GLU A 74 -3.71 9.56 14.01
N TYR A 75 -2.86 9.54 12.97
CA TYR A 75 -1.76 10.47 12.78
C TYR A 75 -1.90 11.17 11.42
N PRO A 76 -2.84 12.13 11.28
CA PRO A 76 -3.08 12.80 10.02
C PRO A 76 -1.86 13.61 9.59
N THR A 77 -1.56 13.59 8.29
CA THR A 77 -0.47 14.40 7.74
C THR A 77 -0.86 15.88 7.78
N PRO A 78 -0.08 16.74 8.46
CA PRO A 78 -0.43 18.15 8.59
C PRO A 78 -0.32 18.88 7.24
N HIS A 79 -1.18 19.90 7.07
CA HIS A 79 -1.36 20.60 5.80
C HIS A 79 -0.07 21.23 5.24
N ASN A 80 0.80 21.75 6.11
CA ASN A 80 2.07 22.35 5.73
C ASN A 80 3.08 21.35 5.13
N ILE A 81 2.95 20.04 5.43
CA ILE A 81 3.75 18.99 4.80
C ILE A 81 3.22 18.72 3.39
N LEU A 82 1.91 18.68 3.21
CA LEU A 82 1.29 18.48 1.89
C LEU A 82 1.41 19.72 0.99
N HIS A 83 1.60 20.90 1.59
CA HIS A 83 1.75 22.19 0.91
C HIS A 83 2.97 22.95 1.46
N PRO A 84 4.20 22.54 1.10
CA PRO A 84 5.40 23.20 1.61
C PRO A 84 5.49 24.64 1.07
N ALA A 85 6.00 25.55 1.89
CA ALA A 85 6.07 26.98 1.54
C ALA A 85 6.90 27.27 0.28
N SER A 86 7.90 26.42 -0.01
CA SER A 86 8.70 26.52 -1.23
C SER A 86 7.89 26.16 -2.48
N SER A 87 7.05 25.13 -2.44
CA SER A 87 6.27 24.68 -3.59
C SER A 87 4.90 24.13 -3.16
N PRO A 88 3.89 25.01 -2.97
CA PRO A 88 2.60 24.61 -2.43
C PRO A 88 1.85 23.56 -3.28
N GLN A 89 2.15 23.50 -4.58
CA GLN A 89 1.49 22.59 -5.53
C GLN A 89 2.29 21.29 -5.79
N TYR A 90 3.43 21.08 -5.12
CA TYR A 90 4.34 19.97 -5.43
C TYR A 90 3.67 18.58 -5.40
N TYR A 91 3.02 18.24 -4.28
CA TYR A 91 2.39 16.92 -4.13
C TYR A 91 1.16 16.76 -5.02
N THR A 92 0.40 17.84 -5.28
CA THR A 92 -0.71 17.82 -6.23
C THR A 92 -0.22 17.48 -7.65
N GLN A 93 0.84 18.15 -8.12
CA GLN A 93 1.43 17.86 -9.43
C GLN A 93 2.01 16.44 -9.51
N LEU A 94 2.54 15.92 -8.40
CA LEU A 94 3.06 14.57 -8.32
C LEU A 94 1.93 13.53 -8.48
N VAL A 95 0.82 13.71 -7.77
CA VAL A 95 -0.36 12.84 -7.87
C VAL A 95 -0.94 12.88 -9.29
N ASP A 96 -1.11 14.08 -9.86
CA ASP A 96 -1.60 14.23 -11.23
C ASP A 96 -0.70 13.51 -12.25
N ALA A 97 0.62 13.57 -12.05
CA ALA A 97 1.57 12.87 -12.89
C ALA A 97 1.45 11.35 -12.74
N MET A 98 1.29 10.86 -11.50
CA MET A 98 1.08 9.44 -11.23
C MET A 98 -0.22 8.93 -11.89
N ASP A 99 -1.33 9.67 -11.78
CA ASP A 99 -2.63 9.28 -12.35
C ASP A 99 -2.59 9.21 -13.89
N ARG A 100 -1.86 10.14 -14.53
CA ARG A 100 -1.64 10.11 -15.98
C ARG A 100 -0.82 8.89 -16.41
N VAL A 101 0.26 8.58 -15.69
CA VAL A 101 1.08 7.37 -15.96
C VAL A 101 0.26 6.11 -15.76
N ALA A 102 -0.52 6.03 -14.67
CA ALA A 102 -1.43 4.93 -14.40
C ALA A 102 -2.49 4.75 -15.50
N SER A 103 -2.90 5.84 -16.15
CA SER A 103 -3.83 5.84 -17.29
C SER A 103 -3.15 5.50 -18.64
N GLY A 104 -1.85 5.17 -18.64
CA GLY A 104 -1.10 4.82 -19.84
C GLY A 104 -0.54 6.01 -20.63
N GLN A 105 -0.54 7.22 -20.07
CA GLN A 105 0.05 8.40 -20.71
C GLN A 105 1.54 8.51 -20.38
N THR A 106 2.39 8.69 -21.40
CA THR A 106 3.83 8.92 -21.20
C THR A 106 4.07 10.36 -20.79
N ILE A 107 4.62 10.57 -19.59
CA ILE A 107 5.10 11.89 -19.15
C ILE A 107 6.60 11.98 -19.42
N THR A 108 6.96 12.48 -20.59
CA THR A 108 8.30 13.03 -20.83
C THR A 108 8.28 14.50 -20.42
N PRO A 109 8.80 14.89 -19.24
CA PRO A 109 8.83 16.29 -18.85
C PRO A 109 9.68 17.09 -19.83
N SER A 110 9.14 18.21 -20.32
CA SER A 110 9.87 19.15 -21.19
C SER A 110 11.11 19.68 -20.46
N TRP A 111 12.13 20.09 -21.21
CA TRP A 111 13.31 20.77 -20.65
C TRP A 111 12.91 22.00 -19.81
N SER A 112 11.87 22.72 -20.24
CA SER A 112 11.29 23.85 -19.50
C SER A 112 10.60 23.45 -18.18
N ASP A 113 9.92 22.28 -18.15
CA ASP A 113 9.32 21.74 -16.93
C ASP A 113 10.38 21.29 -15.92
N ARG A 114 11.48 20.70 -16.41
CA ARG A 114 12.64 20.34 -15.59
C ARG A 114 13.28 21.58 -14.98
N MET A 115 13.47 22.64 -15.77
CA MET A 115 14.02 23.91 -15.29
C MET A 115 13.10 24.59 -14.25
N ARG A 116 11.78 24.63 -14.46
CA ARG A 116 10.83 25.18 -13.48
C ARG A 116 10.85 24.45 -12.14
N ARG A 117 10.96 23.12 -12.17
CA ARG A 117 11.03 22.30 -10.94
C ARG A 117 12.31 22.52 -10.13
N PHE A 118 13.41 22.87 -10.79
CA PHE A 118 14.68 23.15 -10.12
C PHE A 118 14.85 24.60 -9.66
N PHE A 119 14.27 25.57 -10.37
CA PHE A 119 14.48 26.99 -10.08
C PHE A 119 13.32 27.69 -9.38
N ASN A 120 12.18 27.01 -9.16
CA ASN A 120 11.03 27.51 -8.41
C ASN A 120 10.75 29.01 -8.63
N THR A 121 10.80 29.44 -9.89
CA THR A 121 10.52 30.83 -10.26
C THR A 121 9.01 30.97 -10.42
N ARG A 122 8.45 31.88 -9.60
CA ARG A 122 7.05 32.31 -9.62
C ARG A 122 6.61 32.78 -11.00
#